data_AF-A0A3Q8V6U8-F1
#
_entry.id   AF-A0A3Q8V6U8-F1
#
_cell.length_a   1.000
_cell.length_b   1.000
_cell.length_c   1.000
_cell.angle_alpha   90.00
_cell.angle_beta   90.00
_cell.angle_gamma   90.00
#
_symmetry.space_group_name_H-M   'P 1'
#
loop_
_entity.id
_entity.type
_entity.pdbx_description
1 polymer ?
#
loop_
_entity_poly.entity_id
_entity_poly.type
_entity_poly.pdbx_seq_one_letter_code
_entity_poly.pdbx_strand_id
1 'polypeptide(L)'
;MPWQSPIIIHPPAADGGRRVTVRGQDAGVAHGDRDLVEFLRRAGLGEADIALDDPHLVEWRGGPHVWPEPRPQPESRPAPRRTEPRQD
;
A
#
# COMPACT_ATOMS: atom_id res chain seq x y z
N MET A 1 -23.72 2.55 -18.40
CA MET A 1 -23.24 2.25 -17.04
C MET A 1 -22.20 3.29 -16.72
N PRO A 2 -22.28 4.00 -15.57
CA PRO A 2 -21.38 5.12 -15.34
C PRO A 2 -19.94 4.62 -15.34
N TRP A 3 -19.10 5.42 -15.97
CA TRP A 3 -17.66 5.30 -16.08
C TRP A 3 -17.04 5.23 -14.68
N GLN A 4 -17.09 4.06 -14.03
CA GLN A 4 -16.46 3.87 -12.74
C GLN A 4 -14.96 3.97 -12.94
N SER A 5 -14.30 4.79 -12.12
CA SER A 5 -12.85 4.91 -12.15
C SER A 5 -12.25 3.50 -12.06
N PRO A 6 -11.31 3.14 -12.95
CA PRO A 6 -10.76 1.81 -13.00
C PRO A 6 -10.02 1.42 -11.72
N ILE A 7 -9.68 2.39 -10.87
CA ILE A 7 -8.98 2.19 -9.60
C ILE A 7 -9.74 2.96 -8.51
N ILE A 8 -10.11 2.28 -7.43
CA ILE A 8 -10.73 2.88 -6.25
C ILE A 8 -9.87 2.54 -5.04
N ILE A 9 -9.46 3.58 -4.31
CA ILE A 9 -8.69 3.46 -3.08
C ILE A 9 -9.61 3.85 -1.94
N HIS A 10 -9.92 2.90 -1.07
CA HIS A 10 -10.84 3.09 0.05
C HIS A 10 -10.19 3.91 1.18
N PRO A 11 -10.98 4.43 2.14
CA PRO A 11 -10.42 5.13 3.30
C PRO A 11 -9.46 4.25 4.10
N PRO A 12 -8.52 4.84 4.84
CA PRO A 12 -7.63 4.10 5.72
C PRO A 12 -8.41 3.26 6.74
N ALA A 13 -7.99 2.01 6.92
CA ALA A 13 -8.44 1.13 7.98
C ALA A 13 -7.59 1.32 9.25
N ALA A 14 -8.08 0.78 10.37
CA ALA A 14 -7.45 0.91 11.68
C ALA A 14 -6.05 0.24 11.77
N ASP A 15 -5.74 -0.66 10.85
CA ASP A 15 -4.44 -1.32 10.70
C ASP A 15 -3.41 -0.48 9.93
N GLY A 16 -3.80 0.69 9.42
CA GLY A 16 -2.95 1.57 8.63
C GLY A 16 -2.95 1.26 7.13
N GLY A 17 -3.72 0.27 6.69
CA GLY A 17 -3.84 -0.09 5.28
C GLY A 17 -5.00 0.63 4.58
N ARG A 18 -4.96 0.66 3.24
CA ARG A 18 -6.11 1.03 2.39
C ARG A 18 -6.44 -0.12 1.47
N ARG A 19 -7.72 -0.50 1.41
CA ARG A 19 -8.19 -1.47 0.43
C ARG A 19 -8.15 -0.87 -0.97
N VAL A 20 -7.70 -1.64 -1.95
CA VAL A 20 -7.60 -1.23 -3.35
C VAL A 20 -8.51 -2.09 -4.20
N THR A 21 -9.37 -1.46 -4.99
CA THR A 21 -10.23 -2.13 -5.96
C THR A 21 -9.83 -1.71 -7.37
N VAL A 22 -9.56 -2.67 -8.24
CA VAL A 22 -9.20 -2.44 -9.65
C VAL A 22 -10.27 -3.07 -10.53
N ARG A 23 -10.91 -2.26 -11.38
CA ARG A 23 -12.00 -2.68 -12.30
C ARG A 23 -13.08 -3.50 -11.58
N GLY A 24 -13.43 -3.07 -10.36
CA GLY A 24 -14.43 -3.73 -9.52
C GLY A 24 -13.96 -5.01 -8.80
N GLN A 25 -12.69 -5.41 -8.93
CA GLN A 25 -12.11 -6.57 -8.24
C GLN A 25 -11.20 -6.13 -7.10
N ASP A 26 -11.20 -6.88 -6.00
CA ASP A 26 -10.29 -6.60 -4.88
C ASP A 26 -8.85 -6.93 -5.27
N ALA A 27 -7.97 -5.94 -5.23
CA ALA A 27 -6.56 -6.10 -5.56
C ALA A 27 -5.69 -6.34 -4.31
N GLY A 28 -6.19 -5.95 -3.13
CA GLY A 28 -5.49 -6.14 -1.86
C GLY A 28 -5.53 -4.91 -0.94
N VAL A 29 -4.68 -4.94 0.10
CA VAL A 29 -4.49 -3.85 1.05
C VAL A 29 -3.11 -3.24 0.84
N ALA A 30 -3.05 -1.95 0.52
CA ALA A 30 -1.82 -1.19 0.35
C ALA A 30 -1.48 -0.45 1.64
N HIS A 31 -0.21 -0.35 1.98
CA HIS A 31 0.28 0.48 3.09
C HIS A 31 1.09 1.68 2.61
N GLY A 32 1.18 1.88 1.29
CA GLY A 32 1.85 3.00 0.65
C GLY A 32 1.78 2.91 -0.88
N ASP A 33 2.29 3.94 -1.55
CA ASP A 33 2.24 4.06 -3.01
C ASP A 33 2.95 2.91 -3.73
N ARG A 34 4.02 2.37 -3.12
CA ARG A 34 4.74 1.20 -3.66
C ARG A 34 3.84 -0.02 -3.80
N ASP A 35 3.05 -0.33 -2.77
CA ASP A 35 2.13 -1.48 -2.78
C ASP A 35 1.04 -1.29 -3.83
N LEU A 36 0.55 -0.05 -3.96
CA LEU A 36 -0.44 0.33 -4.95
C LEU A 36 0.09 0.10 -6.37
N VAL A 37 1.31 0.55 -6.68
CA VAL A 37 1.95 0.33 -7.98
C VAL A 37 2.07 -1.17 -8.30
N GLU A 38 2.44 -2.00 -7.32
CA GLU A 38 2.52 -3.45 -7.51
C GLU A 38 1.16 -4.09 -7.79
N PHE A 39 0.08 -3.65 -7.12
CA PHE A 39 -1.27 -4.12 -7.44
C PHE A 39 -1.70 -3.76 -8.85
N LEU A 40 -1.40 -2.54 -9.29
CA LEU A 40 -1.76 -2.08 -10.63
C LEU A 40 -0.96 -2.81 -11.72
N ARG A 41 0.31 -3.07 -11.48
CA ARG A 41 1.14 -3.92 -12.35
C ARG A 41 0.56 -5.33 -12.47
N ARG A 42 0.18 -5.96 -11.36
CA ARG A 42 -0.46 -7.29 -11.36
C ARG A 42 -1.82 -7.30 -12.06
N ALA A 43 -2.54 -6.18 -12.05
CA ALA A 43 -3.80 -6.01 -12.76
C ALA A 43 -3.62 -5.67 -14.27
N GLY A 44 -2.38 -5.62 -14.77
CA GLY A 44 -2.08 -5.32 -16.18
C GLY A 44 -2.23 -3.84 -16.56
N LEU A 45 -2.17 -2.94 -15.57
CA LEU A 45 -2.25 -1.49 -15.77
C LEU A 45 -0.86 -0.82 -15.77
N GLY A 46 0.14 -1.49 -15.22
CA GLY A 46 1.43 -0.86 -14.91
C GLY A 46 2.48 -1.16 -15.95
N GLU A 47 2.72 -0.24 -16.89
CA GLU A 47 4.06 0.01 -17.46
C GLU A 47 4.31 1.48 -17.85
N ALA A 48 3.30 2.34 -18.01
CA ALA A 48 3.51 3.75 -18.31
C ALA A 48 2.67 4.63 -17.38
N ASP A 49 3.31 5.23 -16.38
CA ASP A 49 2.80 6.37 -15.60
C ASP A 49 1.30 6.36 -15.30
N ILE A 50 0.85 5.40 -14.47
CA ILE A 50 -0.46 5.57 -13.85
C ILE A 50 -0.36 6.79 -12.95
N ALA A 51 -0.90 7.90 -13.44
CA ALA A 51 -1.07 9.11 -12.67
C ALA A 51 -2.05 8.81 -11.54
N LEU A 52 -1.51 8.53 -10.35
CA LEU A 52 -2.32 8.35 -9.14
C LEU A 52 -3.15 9.59 -8.79
N ASP A 53 -2.75 10.73 -9.36
CA ASP A 53 -3.43 12.01 -9.26
C ASP A 53 -4.49 12.24 -10.34
N ASP A 54 -4.63 11.34 -11.34
CA ASP A 54 -5.66 11.46 -12.37
C ASP A 54 -7.03 10.98 -11.83
N PRO A 55 -8.00 11.89 -11.62
CA PRO A 55 -9.32 11.53 -11.08
C PRO A 55 -10.15 10.65 -12.03
N HIS A 56 -9.81 10.60 -13.32
CA HIS A 56 -10.44 9.69 -14.28
C HIS A 56 -9.95 8.25 -14.14
N LEU A 57 -8.77 8.04 -13.56
CA LEU A 57 -8.18 6.73 -13.33
C LEU A 57 -8.36 6.28 -11.88
N VAL A 58 -8.11 7.17 -10.93
CA VAL A 58 -8.06 6.86 -9.50
C VAL A 58 -9.08 7.66 -8.72
N GLU A 59 -10.00 6.95 -8.07
CA GLU A 59 -10.90 7.53 -7.08
C GLU A 59 -10.34 7.30 -5.67
N TRP A 60 -9.92 8.38 -5.02
CA TRP A 60 -9.49 8.36 -3.62
C TRP A 60 -10.66 8.63 -2.68
N ARG A 61 -11.03 7.65 -1.86
CA ARG A 61 -12.00 7.82 -0.77
C ARG A 61 -11.24 8.10 0.53
N GLY A 62 -11.58 9.18 1.22
CA GLY A 62 -10.86 9.60 2.44
C GLY A 62 -9.56 10.37 2.16
N GLY A 63 -9.43 10.97 0.98
CA GLY A 63 -8.31 11.86 0.62
C GLY A 63 -7.10 11.12 0.03
N PRO A 64 -6.36 11.78 -0.89
CA PRO A 64 -5.20 11.19 -1.57
C PRO A 64 -3.96 11.17 -0.69
N HIS A 65 -3.08 10.19 -0.90
CA HIS A 65 -1.71 10.11 -0.34
C HIS A 65 -1.55 10.15 1.19
N VAL A 66 -2.65 10.14 1.96
CA VAL A 66 -2.62 10.05 3.42
C VAL A 66 -2.53 8.58 3.82
N TRP A 67 -1.33 8.12 4.14
CA TRP A 67 -1.11 6.80 4.73
C TRP A 67 -0.97 6.97 6.24
N PRO A 68 -1.76 6.29 7.08
CA PRO A 68 -1.48 6.23 8.50
C PRO A 68 -0.06 5.69 8.65
N GLU A 69 0.79 6.37 9.43
CA GLU A 69 2.15 5.90 9.65
C GLU A 69 2.10 4.42 10.02
N PRO A 70 2.91 3.56 9.38
CA PRO A 70 3.00 2.18 9.80
C PRO A 70 3.37 2.23 11.28
N ARG A 71 2.46 1.73 12.14
CA ARG A 71 2.79 1.53 13.55
C ARG A 71 4.14 0.82 13.55
N PRO A 72 5.18 1.33 14.23
CA PRO A 72 6.47 0.67 14.25
C PRO A 72 6.18 -0.77 14.66
N GLN A 73 6.35 -1.70 13.72
CA GLN A 73 6.36 -3.12 14.03
C GLN A 73 7.44 -3.22 15.10
N PRO A 74 7.19 -3.80 16.29
CA PRO A 74 8.26 -3.99 17.25
C PRO A 74 9.35 -4.72 16.50
N GLU A 75 10.41 -3.96 16.21
CA GLU A 75 11.50 -4.34 15.35
C GLU A 75 11.94 -5.71 15.81
N SER A 76 12.27 -6.60 14.86
CA SER A 76 12.94 -7.85 15.18
C SER A 76 14.17 -7.48 16.00
N ARG A 77 14.01 -7.47 17.33
CA ARG A 77 15.02 -7.02 18.27
C ARG A 77 16.20 -7.91 17.95
N PRO A 78 17.35 -7.38 17.47
CA PRO A 78 18.48 -8.25 17.24
C PRO A 78 18.72 -8.96 18.56
N ALA A 79 18.63 -10.30 18.54
CA ALA A 79 18.89 -11.10 19.73
C ALA A 79 20.19 -10.55 20.33
N PRO A 80 20.24 -10.28 21.65
CA PRO A 80 21.44 -9.71 22.25
C PRO A 80 22.59 -10.61 21.84
N ARG A 81 23.58 -10.05 21.12
CA ARG A 81 24.78 -10.79 20.74
C ARG A 81 25.31 -11.38 22.04
N ARG A 82 25.28 -12.70 22.17
CA ARG A 82 25.97 -13.40 23.26
C ARG A 82 27.40 -12.90 23.17
N THR A 83 27.80 -12.08 24.13
CA THR A 83 29.20 -11.78 24.39
C THR A 83 29.84 -13.11 24.72
N GLU A 84 30.55 -13.67 23.75
CA GLU A 84 31.42 -14.82 23.98
C GLU A 84 32.48 -14.35 24.99
N PRO A 85 32.63 -15.04 26.14
CA PRO A 85 33.66 -14.66 27.09
C PRO A 85 35.01 -14.90 26.42
N ARG A 86 35.83 -13.84 26.43
CA ARG A 86 37.24 -13.87 26.05
C ARG A 86 37.90 -15.01 26.81
N GLN A 87 38.34 -16.05 26.10
CA GLN A 87 39.21 -17.06 26.69
C GLN A 87 40.62 -16.46 26.78
N ASP A 88 41.19 -16.59 27.97
CA ASP A 88 42.53 -16.13 28.41
C ASP A 88 43.67 -16.52 27.46
#